data_AF-A0A4R0NGF0-F1
#
_entry.id   AF-A0A4R0NGF0-F1
#
_cell.length_a   1.000
_cell.length_b   1.000
_cell.length_c   1.000
_cell.angle_alpha   90.00
_cell.angle_beta   90.00
_cell.angle_gamma   90.00
#
_symmetry.space_group_name_H-M   'P 1'
#
loop_
_entity.id
_entity.type
_entity.pdbx_description
1 polymer ?
#
loop_
_entity_poly.entity_id
_entity_poly.type
_entity_poly.pdbx_seq_one_letter_code
_entity_poly.pdbx_strand_id
1 'polypeptide(L)'
;MKLKYVILILVMAGLTSCKDFLDTKPTSFITPGNYYSTGTQLQTALNSVYDVITNGGALYGFNADMLFRWAYTCDESTARLYPENTFSYDAGSNSARLAWQALYAGIERANLLLANLDNASVDQGQKNIIKGQALFLRGYFYYLLVVCYGDVPLIIDPTQSVTGDVSVARTPVKAVYAQILSDMAKAEDLLGKANFTAKSLGYAEKVTVDAVQGFLAKVCLTMASPGASGISVDVSKYEDAITWADKLITSPDHTLITDYKQVFINLMQDKYDVRESIWEAGLYGTSSTEGSNYTMLIGITNSPGGGQAAYVTKKLVDSYAVWDSVRSNWNCPKFFYKAVPVNFSPVTTPVTSPWYIQAGKFRRMYESTFVGLGGSGQSAYNSTNIPLLRLADVYLMKAEAENQVNGATKAAYDAINAVRRRAFKVPINLPNAVCDLSPNLDKNAFMDSLKVERMRELCFEGIRKWDQVRWGSFVTDMQNLLVQANATFPSGTPKSKYDQDYTSCSKSKTLFTTDTQS
;
A
#
# COMPACT_ATOMS: atom_id res chain seq x y z
N MET A 1 54.16 -5.07 -67.90
CA MET A 1 53.63 -3.93 -67.10
C MET A 1 52.14 -4.03 -66.79
N LYS A 2 51.26 -4.45 -67.73
CA LYS A 2 49.80 -4.43 -67.54
C LYS A 2 49.25 -5.29 -66.37
N LEU A 3 49.83 -6.45 -66.08
CA LEU A 3 49.34 -7.32 -64.99
C LEU A 3 49.62 -6.77 -63.57
N LYS A 4 50.72 -6.03 -63.39
CA LYS A 4 51.07 -5.41 -62.09
C LYS A 4 50.09 -4.29 -61.72
N TYR A 5 49.61 -3.52 -62.69
CA TYR A 5 48.61 -2.47 -62.46
C TYR A 5 47.21 -3.04 -62.19
N VAL A 6 46.85 -4.16 -62.84
CA VAL A 6 45.59 -4.86 -62.56
C VAL A 6 45.55 -5.44 -61.14
N ILE A 7 46.66 -6.02 -60.67
CA ILE A 7 46.78 -6.51 -59.29
C ILE A 7 46.72 -5.35 -58.29
N LEU A 8 47.37 -4.21 -58.58
CA LEU A 8 47.34 -3.04 -57.70
C LEU A 8 45.92 -2.42 -57.59
N ILE A 9 45.16 -2.41 -58.68
CA ILE A 9 43.78 -1.92 -58.71
C ILE A 9 42.83 -2.88 -57.98
N LEU A 10 43.01 -4.20 -58.13
CA LEU A 10 42.25 -5.21 -57.38
C LEU A 10 42.52 -5.17 -55.88
N VAL A 11 43.77 -4.90 -55.47
CA VAL A 11 44.13 -4.73 -54.06
C VAL A 11 43.56 -3.42 -53.48
N MET A 12 43.54 -2.33 -54.25
CA MET A 12 42.92 -1.07 -53.81
C MET A 12 41.38 -1.13 -53.75
N ALA A 13 40.74 -1.91 -54.63
CA ALA A 13 39.29 -2.13 -54.59
C ALA A 13 38.84 -2.99 -53.39
N GLY A 14 39.74 -3.76 -52.78
CA GLY A 14 39.46 -4.53 -51.56
C GLY A 14 39.56 -3.74 -50.25
N LEU A 15 40.04 -2.49 -50.28
CA LEU A 15 40.23 -1.64 -49.10
C LEU A 15 39.05 -0.71 -48.80
N THR A 16 37.96 -0.76 -49.58
CA THR A 16 36.69 -0.14 -49.19
C THR A 16 36.02 -1.01 -48.13
N SER A 17 36.54 -0.91 -46.91
CA SER A 17 35.92 -1.44 -45.70
C SER A 17 34.49 -0.90 -45.58
N CYS A 18 33.50 -1.78 -45.75
CA CYS A 18 32.12 -1.51 -45.38
C CYS A 18 32.04 -1.35 -43.85
N LYS A 19 32.29 -0.15 -43.34
CA LYS A 19 32.08 0.15 -41.91
C LYS A 19 30.64 -0.15 -41.48
N ASP A 20 29.67 0.12 -42.35
CA ASP A 20 28.24 -0.04 -42.05
C ASP A 20 27.76 -1.50 -42.00
N PHE A 21 28.51 -2.46 -42.56
CA PHE A 21 28.14 -3.88 -42.51
C PHE A 21 28.41 -4.49 -41.12
N LEU A 22 29.33 -3.90 -40.35
CA LEU A 22 29.64 -4.31 -38.98
C LEU A 22 28.81 -3.53 -37.94
N ASP A 23 28.27 -2.36 -38.29
CA ASP A 23 27.30 -1.60 -37.48
C ASP A 23 25.88 -2.17 -37.59
N THR A 24 25.75 -3.49 -37.40
CA THR A 24 24.45 -4.11 -37.21
C THR A 24 23.91 -3.70 -35.84
N LYS A 25 22.89 -2.83 -35.81
CA LYS A 25 22.16 -2.55 -34.56
C LYS A 25 21.52 -3.87 -34.11
N PRO A 26 21.84 -4.40 -32.92
CA PRO A 26 21.22 -5.62 -32.43
C PRO A 26 19.70 -5.43 -32.39
N THR A 27 18.95 -6.22 -33.16
CA THR A 27 17.47 -6.21 -33.14
C THR A 27 16.91 -7.14 -32.07
N SER A 28 17.74 -8.02 -31.51
CA SER A 28 17.38 -9.05 -30.53
C SER A 28 17.57 -8.62 -29.07
N PHE A 29 18.23 -7.48 -28.81
CA PHE A 29 18.40 -6.93 -27.45
C PHE A 29 18.05 -5.45 -27.40
N ILE A 30 17.29 -5.08 -26.38
CA ILE A 30 16.80 -3.73 -26.14
C ILE A 30 17.89 -2.95 -25.39
N THR A 31 18.34 -1.82 -25.95
CA THR A 31 19.27 -0.90 -25.28
C THR A 31 18.57 0.44 -25.01
N PRO A 32 19.00 1.21 -23.99
CA PRO A 32 18.47 2.57 -23.79
C PRO A 32 18.55 3.43 -25.06
N GLY A 33 19.61 3.28 -25.86
CA GLY A 33 19.80 4.02 -27.11
C GLY A 33 18.89 3.64 -28.28
N ASN A 34 18.13 2.53 -28.20
CA ASN A 34 17.23 2.09 -29.28
C ASN A 34 15.77 1.85 -28.86
N TYR A 35 15.41 2.02 -27.57
CA TYR A 35 14.08 1.67 -27.07
C TYR A 35 13.16 2.85 -26.78
N TYR A 36 13.66 3.94 -26.21
CA TYR A 36 12.80 5.04 -25.74
C TYR A 36 12.43 6.03 -26.85
N SER A 37 11.96 5.52 -27.99
CA SER A 37 11.79 6.33 -29.21
C SER A 37 10.34 6.69 -29.55
N THR A 38 9.35 5.97 -28.99
CA THR A 38 7.93 6.14 -29.31
C THR A 38 7.06 6.20 -28.05
N GLY A 39 5.85 6.73 -28.17
CA GLY A 39 4.90 6.83 -27.05
C GLY A 39 4.50 5.48 -26.48
N THR A 40 4.35 4.48 -27.34
CA THR A 40 4.09 3.10 -26.91
C THR A 40 5.24 2.54 -26.10
N GLN A 41 6.50 2.77 -26.52
CA GLN A 41 7.66 2.30 -25.77
C GLN A 41 7.80 3.02 -24.41
N LEU A 42 7.53 4.33 -24.35
CA LEU A 42 7.49 5.06 -23.08
C LEU A 42 6.38 4.51 -22.16
N GLN A 43 5.20 4.22 -22.71
CA GLN A 43 4.10 3.65 -21.95
C GLN A 43 4.42 2.24 -21.46
N THR A 44 5.06 1.40 -22.27
CA THR A 44 5.51 0.07 -21.86
C THR A 44 6.56 0.16 -20.76
N ALA A 45 7.51 1.08 -20.88
CA ALA A 45 8.49 1.33 -19.83
C ALA A 45 7.79 1.78 -18.53
N LEU A 46 6.81 2.68 -18.59
CA LEU A 46 6.01 3.09 -17.43
C LEU A 46 5.24 1.91 -16.83
N ASN A 47 4.61 1.08 -17.65
CA ASN A 47 3.93 -0.13 -17.20
C ASN A 47 4.89 -1.08 -16.46
N SER A 48 6.15 -1.17 -16.90
CA SER A 48 7.16 -1.94 -16.16
C SER A 48 7.49 -1.34 -14.79
N VAL A 49 7.38 -0.03 -14.60
CA VAL A 49 7.52 0.60 -13.27
C VAL A 49 6.34 0.18 -12.38
N TYR A 50 5.11 0.25 -12.91
CA TYR A 50 3.90 -0.19 -12.20
C TYR A 50 3.92 -1.68 -11.82
N ASP A 51 4.39 -2.52 -12.74
CA ASP A 51 4.47 -3.98 -12.58
C ASP A 51 5.11 -4.40 -11.25
N VAL A 52 6.09 -3.65 -10.76
CA VAL A 52 6.76 -3.93 -9.47
C VAL A 52 5.78 -3.99 -8.28
N ILE A 53 4.68 -3.24 -8.32
CA ILE A 53 3.68 -3.18 -7.24
C ILE A 53 3.01 -4.55 -7.04
N THR A 54 2.74 -5.28 -8.11
CA THR A 54 1.95 -6.53 -8.08
C THR A 54 2.68 -7.74 -8.66
N ASN A 55 3.90 -7.59 -9.18
CA ASN A 55 4.69 -8.69 -9.71
C ASN A 55 5.29 -9.54 -8.58
N GLY A 56 4.91 -10.81 -8.57
CA GLY A 56 5.35 -11.76 -7.56
C GLY A 56 4.85 -11.39 -6.17
N GLY A 57 5.54 -11.87 -5.14
CA GLY A 57 5.02 -11.77 -3.77
C GLY A 57 5.54 -10.62 -2.91
N ALA A 58 6.57 -9.91 -3.37
CA ALA A 58 7.32 -8.99 -2.51
C ALA A 58 6.48 -7.81 -1.98
N LEU A 59 5.56 -7.30 -2.80
CA LEU A 59 4.71 -6.15 -2.48
C LEU A 59 3.24 -6.55 -2.35
N TYR A 60 2.40 -6.28 -3.35
CA TYR A 60 0.93 -6.44 -3.28
C TYR A 60 0.37 -7.55 -4.18
N GLY A 61 1.23 -8.30 -4.88
CA GLY A 61 0.85 -9.41 -5.75
C GLY A 61 0.54 -10.70 -5.00
N PHE A 62 1.21 -11.79 -5.39
CA PHE A 62 1.12 -13.11 -4.74
C PHE A 62 1.30 -13.02 -3.21
N ASN A 63 0.40 -13.58 -2.40
CA ASN A 63 0.33 -13.42 -0.93
C ASN A 63 0.22 -11.96 -0.40
N ALA A 64 0.44 -10.95 -1.25
CA ALA A 64 0.55 -9.55 -0.89
C ALA A 64 1.42 -9.34 0.36
N ASP A 65 2.71 -9.69 0.31
CA ASP A 65 3.58 -9.70 1.50
C ASP A 65 3.54 -8.37 2.26
N MET A 66 3.53 -7.20 1.58
CA MET A 66 3.44 -5.89 2.25
C MET A 66 2.16 -5.73 3.09
N LEU A 67 1.05 -6.30 2.62
CA LEU A 67 -0.23 -6.31 3.32
C LEU A 67 -0.25 -7.39 4.41
N PHE A 68 -0.02 -8.66 4.04
CA PHE A 68 -0.29 -9.80 4.90
C PHE A 68 0.88 -10.17 5.82
N ARG A 69 2.12 -10.18 5.31
CA ARG A 69 3.29 -10.59 6.09
C ARG A 69 3.84 -9.45 6.92
N TRP A 70 3.96 -8.27 6.31
CA TRP A 70 4.59 -7.11 6.92
C TRP A 70 3.63 -6.28 7.77
N ALA A 71 2.39 -6.03 7.33
CA ALA A 71 1.50 -5.09 8.01
C ALA A 71 0.42 -5.71 8.90
N TYR A 72 0.08 -6.98 8.70
CA TYR A 72 -1.15 -7.54 9.23
C TYR A 72 -1.14 -7.84 10.74
N THR A 73 -0.01 -8.34 11.27
CA THR A 73 0.10 -8.59 12.71
C THR A 73 0.32 -7.27 13.45
N CYS A 74 -0.72 -6.84 14.16
CA CYS A 74 -0.76 -5.60 14.95
C CYS A 74 -1.89 -5.67 15.99
N ASP A 75 -2.27 -4.54 16.59
CA ASP A 75 -3.26 -4.54 17.67
C ASP A 75 -4.73 -4.71 17.21
N GLU A 76 -4.99 -4.78 15.90
CA GLU A 76 -6.30 -5.07 15.31
C GLU A 76 -6.46 -6.52 14.83
N SER A 77 -5.35 -7.19 14.51
CA SER A 77 -5.32 -8.55 13.98
C SER A 77 -4.06 -9.34 14.30
N THR A 78 -4.20 -10.65 14.36
CA THR A 78 -3.10 -11.60 14.45
C THR A 78 -3.11 -12.56 13.26
N ALA A 79 -1.92 -12.98 12.83
CA ALA A 79 -1.72 -14.02 11.82
C ALA A 79 -0.51 -14.86 12.21
N ARG A 80 -0.39 -16.07 11.65
CA ARG A 80 0.71 -16.98 12.02
C ARG A 80 1.24 -17.88 10.92
N LEU A 81 0.95 -17.56 9.66
CA LEU A 81 1.39 -18.39 8.55
C LEU A 81 2.87 -18.19 8.21
N TYR A 82 3.41 -17.01 8.47
CA TYR A 82 4.77 -16.67 8.09
C TYR A 82 5.60 -16.15 9.27
N PRO A 83 6.94 -16.28 9.22
CA PRO A 83 7.83 -15.81 10.29
C PRO A 83 7.63 -14.33 10.63
N GLU A 84 7.35 -13.48 9.63
CA GLU A 84 7.12 -12.04 9.79
C GLU A 84 5.86 -11.75 10.61
N ASN A 85 4.83 -12.60 10.47
CA ASN A 85 3.61 -12.48 11.27
C ASN A 85 3.87 -12.73 12.76
N THR A 86 4.96 -13.41 13.10
CA THR A 86 5.36 -13.74 14.48
C THR A 86 6.63 -13.02 14.92
N PHE A 87 7.09 -12.05 14.13
CA PHE A 87 8.34 -11.32 14.37
C PHE A 87 9.57 -12.23 14.55
N SER A 88 9.55 -13.40 13.92
CA SER A 88 10.60 -14.43 14.00
C SER A 88 11.47 -14.41 12.74
N TYR A 89 12.05 -13.26 12.42
CA TYR A 89 12.85 -13.04 11.23
C TYR A 89 14.05 -12.15 11.55
N ASP A 90 15.05 -12.18 10.68
CA ASP A 90 16.30 -11.44 10.80
C ASP A 90 16.75 -10.88 9.44
N ALA A 91 17.94 -10.28 9.38
CA ALA A 91 18.51 -9.72 8.15
C ALA A 91 18.71 -10.76 7.02
N GLY A 92 18.78 -12.06 7.33
CA GLY A 92 18.88 -13.14 6.35
C GLY A 92 17.53 -13.57 5.76
N SER A 93 16.43 -12.97 6.21
CA SER A 93 15.09 -13.39 5.83
C SER A 93 14.76 -13.07 4.37
N ASN A 94 14.23 -14.07 3.68
CA ASN A 94 13.99 -14.01 2.25
C ASN A 94 12.99 -12.91 1.86
N SER A 95 11.95 -12.71 2.66
CA SER A 95 10.94 -11.65 2.49
C SER A 95 11.57 -10.26 2.51
N ALA A 96 12.47 -9.99 3.47
CA ALA A 96 13.14 -8.71 3.63
C ALA A 96 14.01 -8.41 2.42
N ARG A 97 14.75 -9.43 1.94
CA ARG A 97 15.58 -9.35 0.75
C ARG A 97 14.75 -9.12 -0.52
N LEU A 98 13.63 -9.83 -0.69
CA LEU A 98 12.77 -9.72 -1.87
C LEU A 98 12.08 -8.35 -1.95
N ALA A 99 11.58 -7.82 -0.83
CA ALA A 99 11.01 -6.47 -0.77
C ALA A 99 12.05 -5.41 -1.14
N TRP A 100 13.25 -5.48 -0.56
CA TRP A 100 14.37 -4.59 -0.92
C TRP A 100 14.68 -4.64 -2.42
N GLN A 101 14.86 -5.84 -2.98
CA GLN A 101 15.16 -6.03 -4.41
C GLN A 101 14.06 -5.49 -5.32
N ALA A 102 12.80 -5.76 -5.00
CA ALA A 102 11.66 -5.28 -5.79
C ALA A 102 11.62 -3.74 -5.81
N LEU A 103 11.77 -3.09 -4.65
CA LEU A 103 11.72 -1.64 -4.54
C LEU A 103 12.86 -0.96 -5.34
N TYR A 104 14.10 -1.46 -5.23
CA TYR A 104 15.20 -0.93 -6.04
C TYR A 104 15.08 -1.25 -7.53
N ALA A 105 14.50 -2.39 -7.90
CA ALA A 105 14.18 -2.68 -9.30
C ALA A 105 13.16 -1.66 -9.86
N GLY A 106 12.14 -1.30 -9.07
CA GLY A 106 11.18 -0.25 -9.44
C GLY A 106 11.84 1.12 -9.59
N ILE A 107 12.74 1.48 -8.67
CA ILE A 107 13.53 2.72 -8.73
C ILE A 107 14.40 2.76 -9.98
N GLU A 108 15.13 1.69 -10.31
CA GLU A 108 15.96 1.62 -11.51
C GLU A 108 15.11 1.73 -12.79
N ARG A 109 13.97 1.02 -12.87
CA ARG A 109 13.03 1.13 -13.99
C ARG A 109 12.52 2.57 -14.16
N ALA A 110 12.20 3.25 -13.06
CA ALA A 110 11.79 4.65 -13.08
C ALA A 110 12.93 5.57 -13.51
N ASN A 111 14.15 5.38 -12.98
CA ASN A 111 15.33 6.16 -13.35
C ASN A 111 15.62 6.03 -14.85
N LEU A 112 15.62 4.80 -15.39
CA LEU A 112 15.83 4.53 -16.82
C LEU A 112 14.79 5.24 -17.68
N LEU A 113 13.51 5.16 -17.32
CA LEU A 113 12.45 5.87 -18.03
C LEU A 113 12.66 7.39 -17.98
N LEU A 114 12.90 7.95 -16.79
CA LEU A 114 13.07 9.39 -16.59
C LEU A 114 14.28 9.95 -17.35
N ALA A 115 15.38 9.22 -17.38
CA ALA A 115 16.61 9.62 -18.08
C ALA A 115 16.48 9.58 -19.61
N ASN A 116 15.57 8.77 -20.15
CA ASN A 116 15.41 8.55 -21.59
C ASN A 116 14.10 9.11 -22.15
N LEU A 117 13.27 9.75 -21.33
CA LEU A 117 11.94 10.21 -21.71
C LEU A 117 11.95 11.21 -22.89
N ASP A 118 12.99 12.03 -22.96
CA ASP A 118 13.14 13.05 -24.00
C ASP A 118 13.61 12.49 -25.36
N ASN A 119 14.06 11.25 -25.41
CA ASN A 119 14.49 10.58 -26.65
C ASN A 119 13.32 10.29 -27.60
N ALA A 120 12.09 10.21 -27.08
CA ALA A 120 10.91 9.93 -27.90
C ALA A 120 10.33 11.22 -28.50
N SER A 121 10.02 11.20 -29.80
CA SER A 121 9.29 12.28 -30.48
C SER A 121 7.78 12.13 -30.26
N VAL A 122 7.31 12.49 -29.07
CA VAL A 122 5.89 12.42 -28.66
C VAL A 122 5.42 13.75 -28.07
N ASP A 123 4.11 13.94 -28.03
CA ASP A 123 3.47 15.14 -27.47
C ASP A 123 3.93 15.42 -26.03
N GLN A 124 4.16 16.71 -25.72
CA GLN A 124 4.69 17.13 -24.42
C GLN A 124 3.69 16.87 -23.28
N GLY A 125 2.37 16.95 -23.54
CA GLY A 125 1.35 16.58 -22.58
C GLY A 125 1.44 15.11 -22.19
N GLN A 126 1.57 14.21 -23.18
CA GLN A 126 1.79 12.79 -22.94
C GLN A 126 3.10 12.52 -22.17
N LYS A 127 4.20 13.21 -22.54
CA LYS A 127 5.47 13.16 -21.80
C LYS A 127 5.30 13.54 -20.34
N ASN A 128 4.58 14.63 -20.07
CA ASN A 128 4.35 15.14 -18.73
C ASN A 128 3.54 14.16 -17.89
N ILE A 129 2.49 13.54 -18.45
CA ILE A 129 1.70 12.51 -17.78
C ILE A 129 2.55 11.29 -17.43
N ILE A 130 3.38 10.80 -18.36
CA ILE A 130 4.28 9.66 -18.12
C ILE A 130 5.32 10.01 -17.05
N LYS A 131 5.93 11.19 -17.16
CA LYS A 131 6.95 11.68 -16.22
C LYS A 131 6.37 11.85 -14.81
N GLY A 132 5.17 12.42 -14.68
CA GLY A 132 4.50 12.60 -13.40
C GLY A 132 4.24 11.27 -12.69
N GLN A 133 3.71 10.28 -13.41
CA GLN A 133 3.49 8.94 -12.87
C GLN A 133 4.82 8.27 -12.46
N ALA A 134 5.85 8.34 -13.30
CA ALA A 134 7.15 7.73 -13.01
C ALA A 134 7.85 8.36 -11.79
N LEU A 135 7.80 9.68 -11.65
CA LEU A 135 8.34 10.40 -10.49
C LEU A 135 7.62 9.98 -9.21
N PHE A 136 6.28 9.97 -9.23
CA PHE A 136 5.51 9.51 -8.07
C PHE A 136 5.84 8.08 -7.69
N LEU A 137 5.89 7.15 -8.66
CA LEU A 137 6.21 5.74 -8.38
C LEU A 137 7.60 5.59 -7.76
N ARG A 138 8.60 6.33 -8.25
CA ARG A 138 9.94 6.37 -7.64
C ARG A 138 9.87 6.87 -6.19
N GLY A 139 9.16 7.98 -5.95
CA GLY A 139 8.92 8.49 -4.61
C GLY A 139 8.18 7.50 -3.71
N TYR A 140 7.20 6.76 -4.23
CA TYR A 140 6.44 5.74 -3.51
C TYR A 140 7.33 4.54 -3.13
N PHE A 141 8.21 4.07 -4.02
CA PHE A 141 9.15 3.01 -3.69
C PHE A 141 10.16 3.44 -2.62
N TYR A 142 10.67 4.67 -2.70
CA TYR A 142 11.49 5.23 -1.63
C TYR A 142 10.70 5.38 -0.31
N TYR A 143 9.43 5.77 -0.37
CA TYR A 143 8.59 5.85 0.82
C TYR A 143 8.44 4.48 1.50
N LEU A 144 8.16 3.42 0.73
CA LEU A 144 8.10 2.05 1.26
C LEU A 144 9.45 1.60 1.84
N LEU A 145 10.57 1.94 1.17
CA LEU A 145 11.91 1.66 1.68
C LEU A 145 12.16 2.35 3.02
N VAL A 146 11.90 3.65 3.11
CA VAL A 146 12.24 4.42 4.31
C VAL A 146 11.37 4.02 5.51
N VAL A 147 10.10 3.68 5.28
CA VAL A 147 9.17 3.19 6.33
C VAL A 147 9.57 1.80 6.83
N CYS A 148 10.10 0.93 5.96
CA CYS A 148 10.51 -0.42 6.35
C CYS A 148 11.94 -0.48 6.94
N TYR A 149 12.87 0.34 6.45
CA TYR A 149 14.31 0.16 6.67
C TYR A 149 15.02 1.38 7.28
N GLY A 150 14.36 2.54 7.39
CA GLY A 150 15.00 3.78 7.82
C GLY A 150 15.95 4.33 6.74
N ASP A 151 17.20 4.64 7.10
CA ASP A 151 18.19 5.15 6.14
C ASP A 151 18.37 4.17 4.97
N VAL A 152 18.49 4.66 3.73
CA VAL A 152 18.64 3.79 2.55
C VAL A 152 19.49 4.46 1.48
N PRO A 153 20.21 3.70 0.63
CA PRO A 153 20.89 4.26 -0.54
C PRO A 153 19.95 5.11 -1.41
N LEU A 154 20.36 6.35 -1.71
CA LEU A 154 19.59 7.25 -2.56
C LEU A 154 20.19 7.27 -3.98
N ILE A 155 19.56 6.51 -4.88
CA ILE A 155 19.95 6.32 -6.28
C ILE A 155 18.87 6.94 -7.18
N ILE A 156 19.17 8.12 -7.73
CA ILE A 156 18.21 8.91 -8.56
C ILE A 156 18.56 8.94 -10.04
N ASP A 157 19.71 8.37 -10.40
CA ASP A 157 20.19 8.20 -11.77
C ASP A 157 20.21 6.71 -12.14
N PRO A 158 20.07 6.36 -13.43
CA PRO A 158 20.18 4.97 -13.86
C PRO A 158 21.57 4.41 -13.61
N THR A 159 21.65 3.12 -13.34
CA THR A 159 22.91 2.41 -13.16
C THR A 159 23.72 2.44 -14.45
N GLN A 160 24.89 3.10 -14.42
CA GLN A 160 25.75 3.27 -15.62
C GLN A 160 26.71 2.10 -15.84
N SER A 161 27.15 1.44 -14.77
CA SER A 161 28.08 0.31 -14.82
C SER A 161 27.78 -0.68 -13.70
N VAL A 162 27.97 -1.97 -14.01
CA VAL A 162 27.94 -3.07 -13.04
C VAL A 162 29.34 -3.58 -12.71
N THR A 163 30.39 -2.93 -13.23
CA THR A 163 31.79 -3.27 -12.98
C THR A 163 32.42 -2.27 -12.00
N GLY A 164 33.24 -2.78 -11.09
CA GLY A 164 33.86 -1.99 -10.01
C GLY A 164 33.04 -2.00 -8.72
N ASP A 165 33.34 -1.08 -7.81
CA ASP A 165 32.57 -0.89 -6.59
C ASP A 165 31.26 -0.15 -6.90
N VAL A 166 30.15 -0.86 -6.80
CA VAL A 166 28.79 -0.34 -6.99
C VAL A 166 28.09 -0.06 -5.66
N SER A 167 28.83 -0.07 -4.55
CA SER A 167 28.28 0.16 -3.22
C SER A 167 27.90 1.63 -3.04
N VAL A 168 26.64 1.87 -2.67
CA VAL A 168 26.15 3.21 -2.33
C VAL A 168 25.85 3.24 -0.84
N ALA A 169 26.42 4.22 -0.14
CA ALA A 169 26.18 4.39 1.29
C ALA A 169 24.71 4.73 1.58
N ARG A 170 24.22 4.31 2.75
CA ARG A 170 22.88 4.68 3.22
C ARG A 170 22.80 6.19 3.38
N THR A 171 21.74 6.79 2.84
CA THR A 171 21.43 8.22 2.98
C THR A 171 20.47 8.41 4.15
N PRO A 172 20.67 9.42 5.02
CA PRO A 172 19.80 9.69 6.15
C PRO A 172 18.33 9.85 5.74
N VAL A 173 17.40 9.31 6.54
CA VAL A 173 15.94 9.36 6.34
C VAL A 173 15.45 10.73 5.89
N LYS A 174 15.93 11.81 6.52
CA LYS A 174 15.54 13.18 6.20
C LYS A 174 15.84 13.56 4.74
N ALA A 175 17.00 13.17 4.22
CA ALA A 175 17.39 13.46 2.84
C ALA A 175 16.63 12.56 1.84
N VAL A 176 16.34 11.31 2.21
CA VAL A 176 15.48 10.42 1.40
C VAL A 176 14.07 11.02 1.29
N TYR A 177 13.47 11.49 2.39
CA TYR A 177 12.18 12.18 2.36
C TYR A 177 12.19 13.47 1.55
N ALA A 178 13.28 14.24 1.58
CA ALA A 178 13.41 15.43 0.73
C ALA A 178 13.32 15.07 -0.76
N GLN A 179 13.94 13.95 -1.18
CA GLN A 179 13.82 13.46 -2.55
C GLN A 179 12.39 12.99 -2.87
N ILE A 180 11.75 12.25 -1.95
CA ILE A 180 10.36 11.79 -2.10
C ILE A 180 9.43 12.99 -2.34
N LEU A 181 9.52 14.01 -1.49
CA LEU A 181 8.71 15.23 -1.62
C LEU A 181 9.00 15.98 -2.92
N SER A 182 10.26 16.07 -3.35
CA SER A 182 10.63 16.68 -4.63
C SER A 182 9.99 15.95 -5.82
N ASP A 183 10.07 14.62 -5.85
CA ASP A 183 9.51 13.82 -6.93
C ASP A 183 7.97 13.93 -6.95
N MET A 184 7.32 13.80 -5.80
CA MET A 184 5.86 13.89 -5.69
C MET A 184 5.33 15.30 -5.98
N ALA A 185 6.02 16.36 -5.57
CA ALA A 185 5.61 17.74 -5.90
C ALA A 185 5.68 18.02 -7.41
N LYS A 186 6.73 17.52 -8.09
CA LYS A 186 6.82 17.60 -9.55
C LYS A 186 5.74 16.75 -10.23
N ALA A 187 5.44 15.58 -9.70
CA ALA A 187 4.35 14.75 -10.19
C ALA A 187 2.99 15.46 -10.07
N GLU A 188 2.73 16.11 -8.94
CA GLU A 188 1.49 16.86 -8.70
C GLU A 188 1.31 17.99 -9.71
N ASP A 189 2.36 18.79 -9.96
CA ASP A 189 2.33 19.87 -10.95
C ASP A 189 2.05 19.35 -12.37
N LEU A 190 2.75 18.29 -12.80
CA LEU A 190 2.61 17.74 -14.15
C LEU A 190 1.24 17.10 -14.38
N LEU A 191 0.75 16.29 -13.43
CA LEU A 191 -0.54 15.61 -13.54
C LEU A 191 -1.71 16.58 -13.34
N GLY A 192 -1.55 17.57 -12.47
CA GLY A 192 -2.54 18.63 -12.24
C GLY A 192 -2.75 19.50 -13.48
N LYS A 193 -1.66 19.95 -14.13
CA LYS A 193 -1.73 20.69 -15.42
C LYS A 193 -2.39 19.88 -16.53
N ALA A 194 -2.24 18.56 -16.50
CA ALA A 194 -2.88 17.66 -17.46
C ALA A 194 -4.34 17.31 -17.11
N ASN A 195 -4.86 17.79 -15.98
CA ASN A 195 -6.15 17.38 -15.41
C ASN A 195 -6.30 15.84 -15.35
N PHE A 196 -5.20 15.15 -15.02
CA PHE A 196 -5.13 13.69 -14.96
C PHE A 196 -5.64 13.21 -13.59
N THR A 197 -6.97 13.21 -13.43
CA THR A 197 -7.67 12.86 -12.18
C THR A 197 -8.34 11.48 -12.26
N ALA A 198 -8.64 10.86 -11.12
CA ALA A 198 -9.34 9.58 -11.03
C ALA A 198 -10.74 9.67 -11.66
N LYS A 199 -11.41 10.82 -11.49
CA LYS A 199 -12.70 11.10 -12.16
C LYS A 199 -12.57 11.16 -13.69
N SER A 200 -11.51 11.78 -14.21
CA SER A 200 -11.28 11.86 -15.66
C SER A 200 -11.04 10.48 -16.29
N LEU A 201 -10.42 9.56 -15.53
CA LEU A 201 -10.14 8.20 -15.97
C LEU A 201 -11.32 7.25 -15.77
N GLY A 202 -12.07 7.41 -14.67
CA GLY A 202 -13.15 6.50 -14.28
C GLY A 202 -12.68 5.23 -13.57
N TYR A 203 -11.39 5.09 -13.28
CA TYR A 203 -10.79 3.96 -12.56
C TYR A 203 -9.59 4.40 -11.71
N ALA A 204 -9.17 3.57 -10.75
CA ALA A 204 -8.24 3.94 -9.67
C ALA A 204 -6.89 3.19 -9.71
N GLU A 205 -6.51 2.58 -10.83
CA GLU A 205 -5.26 1.79 -10.94
C GLU A 205 -4.06 2.59 -11.51
N LYS A 206 -4.29 3.85 -11.88
CA LYS A 206 -3.24 4.78 -12.33
C LYS A 206 -2.98 5.83 -11.27
N VAL A 207 -1.73 6.27 -11.20
CA VAL A 207 -1.31 7.41 -10.40
C VAL A 207 -1.90 8.66 -11.03
N THR A 208 -2.91 9.22 -10.38
CA THR A 208 -3.53 10.50 -10.73
C THR A 208 -2.98 11.61 -9.85
N VAL A 209 -3.29 12.87 -10.18
CA VAL A 209 -2.98 13.99 -9.27
C VAL A 209 -3.60 13.79 -7.89
N ASP A 210 -4.77 13.14 -7.80
CA ASP A 210 -5.46 12.84 -6.55
C ASP A 210 -4.65 11.84 -5.70
N ALA A 211 -4.13 10.78 -6.34
CA ALA A 211 -3.26 9.81 -5.70
C ALA A 211 -1.98 10.47 -5.17
N VAL A 212 -1.37 11.36 -5.96
CA VAL A 212 -0.17 12.12 -5.56
C VAL A 212 -0.47 12.99 -4.34
N GLN A 213 -1.57 13.76 -4.36
CA GLN A 213 -1.94 14.65 -3.25
C GLN A 213 -2.20 13.88 -1.96
N GLY A 214 -2.93 12.76 -2.01
CA GLY A 214 -3.20 11.99 -0.80
C GLY A 214 -1.96 11.28 -0.26
N PHE A 215 -1.03 10.86 -1.11
CA PHE A 215 0.26 10.34 -0.67
C PHE A 215 1.21 11.43 -0.16
N LEU A 216 1.16 12.65 -0.70
CA LEU A 216 1.86 13.79 -0.10
C LEU A 216 1.36 14.06 1.32
N ALA A 217 0.04 14.00 1.54
CA ALA A 217 -0.52 14.07 2.90
C ALA A 217 0.02 12.95 3.80
N LYS A 218 0.04 11.71 3.29
CA LYS A 218 0.54 10.52 4.01
C LYS A 218 2.04 10.61 4.34
N VAL A 219 2.87 11.02 3.39
CA VAL A 219 4.32 11.21 3.57
C VAL A 219 4.58 12.31 4.59
N CYS A 220 3.91 13.45 4.47
CA CYS A 220 4.05 14.57 5.41
C CYS A 220 3.62 14.16 6.82
N LEU A 221 2.51 13.43 6.96
CA LEU A 221 2.05 12.90 8.24
C LEU A 221 3.08 11.95 8.87
N THR A 222 3.66 11.05 8.08
CA THR A 222 4.69 10.12 8.55
C THR A 222 5.96 10.86 8.98
N MET A 223 6.41 11.88 8.24
CA MET A 223 7.58 12.70 8.60
C MET A 223 7.37 13.49 9.90
N ALA A 224 6.15 14.01 10.12
CA ALA A 224 5.81 14.79 11.29
C ALA A 224 5.60 13.94 12.54
N SER A 225 5.26 12.67 12.36
CA SER A 225 5.04 11.72 13.45
C SER A 225 6.38 11.29 14.09
N PRO A 226 6.39 11.01 15.41
CA PRO A 226 7.63 10.75 16.15
C PRO A 226 8.36 9.46 15.77
N GLY A 227 7.72 8.53 15.05
CA GLY A 227 8.33 7.27 14.64
C GLY A 227 8.69 6.35 15.80
N ALA A 228 9.34 5.24 15.49
CA ALA A 228 9.83 4.29 16.50
C ALA A 228 10.96 4.87 17.39
N SER A 229 11.65 5.92 16.93
CA SER A 229 12.68 6.64 17.69
C SER A 229 12.12 7.60 18.73
N GLY A 230 10.82 7.91 18.68
CA GLY A 230 10.22 8.98 19.49
C GLY A 230 10.57 10.40 19.02
N ILE A 231 11.30 10.54 17.90
CA ILE A 231 11.74 11.81 17.33
C ILE A 231 11.21 11.93 15.90
N SER A 232 10.42 12.97 15.65
CA SER A 232 9.92 13.30 14.33
C SER A 232 11.03 13.73 13.39
N VAL A 233 10.90 13.42 12.10
CA VAL A 233 11.81 13.92 11.06
C VAL A 233 11.64 15.43 10.90
N ASP A 234 10.38 15.89 10.85
CA ASP A 234 10.03 17.31 10.74
C ASP A 234 8.57 17.56 11.16
N VAL A 235 8.37 18.08 12.37
CA VAL A 235 7.03 18.33 12.96
C VAL A 235 6.22 19.34 12.13
N SER A 236 6.87 20.27 11.43
CA SER A 236 6.14 21.27 10.63
C SER A 236 5.36 20.62 9.48
N LYS A 237 5.69 19.38 9.10
CA LYS A 237 5.00 18.64 8.05
C LYS A 237 3.56 18.29 8.39
N TYR A 238 3.10 18.45 9.64
CA TYR A 238 1.67 18.36 9.93
C TYR A 238 0.86 19.44 9.19
N GLU A 239 1.36 20.66 9.04
CA GLU A 239 0.67 21.72 8.29
C GLU A 239 0.55 21.39 6.79
N ASP A 240 1.62 20.83 6.22
CA ASP A 240 1.61 20.34 4.83
C ASP A 240 0.61 19.20 4.67
N ALA A 241 0.53 18.28 5.64
CA ALA A 241 -0.43 17.17 5.59
C ALA A 241 -1.89 17.65 5.57
N ILE A 242 -2.23 18.70 6.33
CA ILE A 242 -3.55 19.36 6.27
C ILE A 242 -3.80 19.90 4.87
N THR A 243 -2.84 20.67 4.34
CA THR A 243 -2.94 21.32 3.02
C THR A 243 -3.23 20.30 1.91
N TRP A 244 -2.48 19.20 1.90
CA TRP A 244 -2.65 18.14 0.89
C TRP A 244 -3.95 17.36 1.08
N ALA A 245 -4.36 17.08 2.31
CA ALA A 245 -5.62 16.42 2.58
C ALA A 245 -6.84 17.29 2.17
N ASP A 246 -6.74 18.61 2.36
CA ASP A 246 -7.81 19.54 2.00
C ASP A 246 -8.05 19.64 0.49
N LYS A 247 -7.01 19.51 -0.34
CA LYS A 247 -7.17 19.45 -1.80
C LYS A 247 -8.13 18.34 -2.21
N LEU A 248 -8.08 17.19 -1.54
CA LEU A 248 -8.96 16.05 -1.81
C LEU A 248 -10.33 16.19 -1.14
N ILE A 249 -10.37 16.59 0.14
CA ILE A 249 -11.61 16.70 0.92
C ILE A 249 -12.56 17.77 0.36
N THR A 250 -12.00 18.87 -0.16
CA THR A 250 -12.79 19.98 -0.72
C THR A 250 -13.06 19.85 -2.22
N SER A 251 -12.43 18.88 -2.89
CA SER A 251 -12.67 18.61 -4.31
C SER A 251 -14.10 18.14 -4.56
N PRO A 252 -14.80 18.66 -5.59
CA PRO A 252 -16.13 18.17 -5.97
C PRO A 252 -16.09 16.75 -6.58
N ASP A 253 -14.91 16.21 -6.84
CA ASP A 253 -14.73 14.89 -7.44
C ASP A 253 -14.78 13.77 -6.42
N HIS A 254 -14.59 14.10 -5.13
CA HIS A 254 -14.48 13.12 -4.05
C HIS A 254 -15.59 13.26 -3.01
N THR A 255 -16.10 12.12 -2.56
CA THR A 255 -17.00 12.02 -1.42
C THR A 255 -16.92 10.62 -0.84
N LEU A 256 -17.14 10.49 0.47
CA LEU A 256 -17.28 9.19 1.10
C LEU A 256 -18.51 8.46 0.52
N ILE A 257 -18.34 7.19 0.19
CA ILE A 257 -19.41 6.31 -0.29
C ILE A 257 -20.33 6.01 0.90
N THR A 258 -21.64 6.22 0.69
CA THR A 258 -22.65 6.17 1.77
C THR A 258 -22.69 4.83 2.51
N ASP A 259 -22.66 3.70 1.79
CA ASP A 259 -22.59 2.38 2.42
C ASP A 259 -21.13 1.93 2.52
N TYR A 260 -20.61 1.90 3.74
CA TYR A 260 -19.28 1.39 4.08
C TYR A 260 -18.94 0.07 3.40
N LYS A 261 -19.89 -0.87 3.34
CA LYS A 261 -19.65 -2.20 2.76
C LYS A 261 -19.45 -2.12 1.25
N GLN A 262 -20.10 -1.15 0.60
CA GLN A 262 -20.09 -1.02 -0.85
C GLN A 262 -18.68 -0.72 -1.38
N VAL A 263 -17.86 -0.02 -0.61
CA VAL A 263 -16.43 0.21 -0.92
C VAL A 263 -15.73 -1.12 -1.23
N PHE A 264 -15.87 -2.10 -0.35
CA PHE A 264 -15.19 -3.39 -0.48
C PHE A 264 -15.90 -4.34 -1.44
N ILE A 265 -17.24 -4.27 -1.52
CA ILE A 265 -18.00 -5.01 -2.54
C ILE A 265 -17.57 -4.59 -3.95
N ASN A 266 -17.36 -3.30 -4.17
CA ASN A 266 -16.88 -2.76 -5.44
C ASN A 266 -15.51 -3.32 -5.83
N LEU A 267 -14.54 -3.33 -4.91
CA LEU A 267 -13.22 -3.93 -5.12
C LEU A 267 -13.30 -5.40 -5.55
N MET A 268 -14.17 -6.19 -4.91
CA MET A 268 -14.36 -7.60 -5.24
C MET A 268 -15.09 -7.82 -6.56
N GLN A 269 -15.89 -6.85 -7.00
CA GLN A 269 -16.65 -6.92 -8.24
C GLN A 269 -15.93 -6.34 -9.45
N ASP A 270 -14.69 -5.86 -9.27
CA ASP A 270 -13.94 -5.10 -10.28
C ASP A 270 -14.74 -3.88 -10.76
N LYS A 271 -15.26 -3.11 -9.79
CA LYS A 271 -16.02 -1.89 -10.03
C LYS A 271 -15.33 -0.72 -9.35
N TYR A 272 -14.98 0.30 -10.12
CA TYR A 272 -14.40 1.52 -9.58
C TYR A 272 -15.47 2.50 -9.12
N ASP A 273 -15.34 2.97 -7.87
CA ASP A 273 -16.05 4.16 -7.38
C ASP A 273 -15.01 5.17 -6.90
N VAL A 274 -14.52 5.94 -7.88
CA VAL A 274 -13.40 6.89 -7.76
C VAL A 274 -13.71 8.10 -6.86
N ARG A 275 -14.94 8.19 -6.31
CA ARG A 275 -15.30 9.20 -5.32
C ARG A 275 -14.61 8.95 -3.98
N GLU A 276 -14.46 7.69 -3.57
CA GLU A 276 -13.73 7.32 -2.35
C GLU A 276 -12.46 6.51 -2.65
N SER A 277 -12.44 5.66 -3.69
CA SER A 277 -11.23 4.94 -4.06
C SER A 277 -10.29 5.83 -4.87
N ILE A 278 -9.12 6.16 -4.33
CA ILE A 278 -8.19 7.12 -4.94
C ILE A 278 -7.08 6.40 -5.69
N TRP A 279 -6.49 5.37 -5.08
CA TRP A 279 -5.48 4.55 -5.74
C TRP A 279 -5.48 3.11 -5.22
N GLU A 280 -5.42 2.18 -6.16
CA GLU A 280 -5.49 0.74 -5.93
C GLU A 280 -4.29 0.03 -6.57
N ALA A 281 -3.79 -1.03 -5.92
CA ALA A 281 -2.94 -2.00 -6.57
C ALA A 281 -3.84 -2.94 -7.40
N GLY A 282 -3.76 -2.79 -8.72
CA GLY A 282 -4.55 -3.56 -9.69
C GLY A 282 -4.10 -5.03 -9.78
N LEU A 283 -5.01 -5.94 -9.47
CA LEU A 283 -4.79 -7.39 -9.51
C LEU A 283 -5.68 -8.02 -10.59
N TYR A 284 -5.19 -9.06 -11.25
CA TYR A 284 -5.94 -9.69 -12.34
C TYR A 284 -5.82 -11.22 -12.37
N GLY A 285 -6.88 -11.89 -12.78
CA GLY A 285 -6.86 -13.33 -13.00
C GLY A 285 -6.96 -14.16 -11.72
N THR A 286 -6.78 -15.47 -11.90
CA THR A 286 -7.00 -16.49 -10.87
C THR A 286 -5.78 -17.38 -10.66
N SER A 287 -4.60 -16.93 -11.09
CA SER A 287 -3.32 -17.61 -10.92
C SER A 287 -2.44 -16.90 -9.90
N SER A 288 -1.38 -17.57 -9.45
CA SER A 288 -0.37 -16.97 -8.57
C SER A 288 0.53 -15.92 -9.27
N THR A 289 0.42 -15.77 -10.59
CA THR A 289 1.30 -14.87 -11.37
C THR A 289 0.71 -13.48 -11.45
N GLU A 290 -0.59 -13.37 -11.70
CA GLU A 290 -1.28 -12.10 -11.95
C GLU A 290 -2.28 -11.76 -10.83
N GLY A 291 -2.80 -12.78 -10.14
CA GLY A 291 -3.78 -12.64 -9.07
C GLY A 291 -3.16 -12.75 -7.70
N SER A 292 -3.95 -12.47 -6.67
CA SER A 292 -3.53 -12.58 -5.28
C SER A 292 -4.46 -13.47 -4.48
N ASN A 293 -3.90 -14.19 -3.53
CA ASN A 293 -4.61 -14.98 -2.54
C ASN A 293 -4.77 -14.23 -1.20
N TYR A 294 -4.49 -12.92 -1.12
CA TYR A 294 -4.59 -12.21 0.16
C TYR A 294 -6.00 -12.27 0.74
N THR A 295 -7.08 -12.17 -0.06
CA THR A 295 -8.45 -12.26 0.48
C THR A 295 -8.82 -13.68 0.95
N MET A 296 -8.08 -14.71 0.54
CA MET A 296 -8.11 -16.03 1.18
C MET A 296 -7.41 -15.96 2.55
N LEU A 297 -6.20 -15.37 2.61
CA LEU A 297 -5.45 -15.23 3.86
C LEU A 297 -6.25 -14.43 4.92
N ILE A 298 -6.90 -13.35 4.50
CA ILE A 298 -7.64 -12.41 5.36
C ILE A 298 -9.16 -12.62 5.31
N GLY A 299 -9.59 -13.82 4.93
CA GLY A 299 -10.99 -14.20 4.73
C GLY A 299 -11.59 -15.04 5.88
N ILE A 300 -12.90 -15.22 5.80
CA ILE A 300 -13.70 -16.01 6.73
C ILE A 300 -13.51 -17.50 6.43
N THR A 301 -13.49 -18.35 7.47
CA THR A 301 -13.45 -19.82 7.34
C THR A 301 -14.51 -20.30 6.37
N ASN A 302 -14.05 -21.14 5.44
CA ASN A 302 -14.87 -21.74 4.38
C ASN A 302 -15.51 -20.72 3.44
N SER A 303 -14.97 -19.51 3.34
CA SER A 303 -15.32 -18.59 2.26
C SER A 303 -14.99 -19.22 0.90
N PRO A 304 -15.62 -18.72 -0.19
CA PRO A 304 -15.22 -19.09 -1.54
C PRO A 304 -13.70 -18.90 -1.73
N GLY A 305 -13.03 -19.88 -2.35
CA GLY A 305 -11.57 -19.91 -2.52
C GLY A 305 -10.74 -20.23 -1.26
N GLY A 306 -11.40 -20.54 -0.14
CA GLY A 306 -10.76 -20.85 1.15
C GLY A 306 -10.47 -19.61 1.99
N GLY A 307 -10.23 -19.80 3.29
CA GLY A 307 -9.63 -18.75 4.11
C GLY A 307 -9.56 -19.09 5.59
N GLN A 308 -8.37 -19.00 6.21
CA GLN A 308 -8.16 -19.33 7.64
C GLN A 308 -6.83 -18.79 8.24
N ALA A 309 -6.29 -17.65 7.78
CA ALA A 309 -4.97 -17.22 8.26
C ALA A 309 -5.00 -16.08 9.30
N ALA A 310 -6.00 -15.21 9.20
CA ALA A 310 -6.12 -13.99 9.98
C ALA A 310 -7.23 -14.05 11.03
N TYR A 311 -6.89 -13.69 12.27
CA TYR A 311 -7.85 -13.53 13.36
C TYR A 311 -7.92 -12.06 13.80
N VAL A 312 -9.11 -11.66 14.23
CA VAL A 312 -9.36 -10.33 14.78
C VAL A 312 -8.97 -10.31 16.26
N THR A 313 -8.32 -9.24 16.72
CA THR A 313 -8.05 -9.09 18.14
C THR A 313 -9.33 -8.77 18.92
N LYS A 314 -9.40 -9.22 20.17
CA LYS A 314 -10.49 -8.78 21.07
C LYS A 314 -10.52 -7.26 21.20
N LYS A 315 -9.36 -6.58 21.16
CA LYS A 315 -9.25 -5.12 21.15
C LYS A 315 -10.05 -4.49 20.02
N LEU A 316 -9.92 -4.97 18.78
CA LEU A 316 -10.71 -4.44 17.67
C LEU A 316 -12.20 -4.71 17.88
N VAL A 317 -12.58 -5.92 18.28
CA VAL A 317 -13.98 -6.29 18.52
C VAL A 317 -14.63 -5.39 19.58
N ASP A 318 -13.96 -5.22 20.72
CA ASP A 318 -14.41 -4.38 21.83
C ASP A 318 -14.37 -2.89 21.49
N SER A 319 -13.55 -2.51 20.51
CA SER A 319 -13.46 -1.11 20.12
C SER A 319 -14.76 -0.62 19.53
N TYR A 320 -15.56 -1.43 18.82
CA TYR A 320 -16.77 -0.93 18.17
C TYR A 320 -17.85 -0.51 19.19
N ALA A 321 -18.32 0.74 19.05
CA ALA A 321 -19.47 1.22 19.81
C ALA A 321 -20.78 0.61 19.27
N VAL A 322 -21.84 0.61 20.09
CA VAL A 322 -23.16 0.07 19.71
C VAL A 322 -23.70 0.71 18.42
N TRP A 323 -23.48 2.01 18.23
CA TRP A 323 -23.89 2.72 17.01
C TRP A 323 -23.14 2.22 15.77
N ASP A 324 -21.92 1.72 15.92
CA ASP A 324 -21.05 1.29 14.82
C ASP A 324 -21.27 -0.19 14.43
N SER A 325 -22.53 -0.60 14.43
CA SER A 325 -22.92 -1.98 14.13
C SER A 325 -22.61 -2.37 12.68
N VAL A 326 -22.58 -1.41 11.75
CA VAL A 326 -22.28 -1.67 10.33
C VAL A 326 -20.86 -2.16 10.16
N ARG A 327 -19.85 -1.42 10.67
CA ARG A 327 -18.45 -1.83 10.56
C ARG A 327 -18.16 -3.02 11.46
N SER A 328 -18.71 -3.05 12.67
CA SER A 328 -18.54 -4.19 13.58
C SER A 328 -18.98 -5.51 12.93
N ASN A 329 -20.21 -5.58 12.39
CA ASN A 329 -20.73 -6.80 11.77
C ASN A 329 -20.04 -7.13 10.44
N TRP A 330 -19.50 -6.13 9.73
CA TRP A 330 -18.77 -6.35 8.48
C TRP A 330 -17.34 -6.84 8.72
N ASN A 331 -16.56 -6.08 9.49
CA ASN A 331 -15.15 -6.33 9.73
C ASN A 331 -14.93 -7.52 10.66
N CYS A 332 -15.82 -7.72 11.65
CA CYS A 332 -15.72 -8.74 12.70
C CYS A 332 -16.91 -9.73 12.64
N PRO A 333 -17.03 -10.54 11.57
CA PRO A 333 -18.12 -11.50 11.41
C PRO A 333 -18.14 -12.51 12.56
N LYS A 334 -19.23 -12.53 13.32
CA LYS A 334 -19.45 -13.49 14.42
C LYS A 334 -19.90 -14.86 13.90
N PHE A 335 -19.33 -15.32 12.79
CA PHE A 335 -19.66 -16.57 12.14
C PHE A 335 -18.54 -17.07 11.22
N PHE A 336 -18.59 -18.37 10.89
CA PHE A 336 -17.92 -18.97 9.73
C PHE A 336 -18.93 -19.61 8.77
N TYR A 337 -18.54 -19.94 7.54
CA TYR A 337 -19.41 -20.66 6.60
C TYR A 337 -19.38 -22.18 6.86
N LYS A 338 -20.53 -22.86 6.71
CA LYS A 338 -20.68 -24.28 7.09
C LYS A 338 -20.03 -25.28 6.11
N ALA A 339 -20.01 -24.98 4.81
CA ALA A 339 -19.57 -25.93 3.77
C ALA A 339 -18.24 -25.51 3.12
N VAL A 340 -17.40 -26.50 2.79
CA VAL A 340 -16.07 -26.39 2.18
C VAL A 340 -16.11 -25.58 0.86
N PRO A 341 -15.03 -24.87 0.46
CA PRO A 341 -15.04 -23.90 -0.65
C PRO A 341 -15.48 -24.44 -2.01
N VAL A 342 -15.47 -25.76 -2.20
CA VAL A 342 -15.87 -26.44 -3.44
C VAL A 342 -17.39 -26.49 -3.63
N ASN A 343 -18.17 -26.41 -2.54
CA ASN A 343 -19.64 -26.34 -2.53
C ASN A 343 -20.07 -25.22 -1.58
N PHE A 344 -19.65 -23.99 -1.87
CA PHE A 344 -19.93 -22.86 -0.99
C PHE A 344 -21.43 -22.76 -0.69
N SER A 345 -21.75 -22.65 0.59
CA SER A 345 -23.09 -22.41 1.09
C SER A 345 -23.04 -21.19 2.00
N PRO A 346 -23.93 -20.19 1.80
CA PRO A 346 -23.98 -19.03 2.68
C PRO A 346 -24.52 -19.36 4.08
N VAL A 347 -24.79 -20.65 4.38
CA VAL A 347 -25.15 -21.11 5.72
C VAL A 347 -23.99 -20.88 6.67
N THR A 348 -24.27 -20.16 7.75
CA THR A 348 -23.28 -19.75 8.74
C THR A 348 -23.34 -20.59 10.00
N THR A 349 -22.20 -20.80 10.64
CA THR A 349 -22.10 -21.30 12.01
C THR A 349 -21.66 -20.16 12.92
N PRO A 350 -22.38 -19.88 14.03
CA PRO A 350 -22.02 -18.80 14.94
C PRO A 350 -20.63 -19.00 15.56
N VAL A 351 -19.88 -17.91 15.68
CA VAL A 351 -18.68 -17.81 16.51
C VAL A 351 -19.09 -17.18 17.83
N THR A 352 -19.01 -17.97 18.91
CA THR A 352 -19.48 -17.55 20.24
C THR A 352 -18.40 -16.89 21.10
N SER A 353 -17.13 -17.03 20.71
CA SER A 353 -16.00 -16.44 21.43
C SER A 353 -15.29 -15.39 20.55
N PRO A 354 -15.02 -14.18 21.08
CA PRO A 354 -14.38 -13.11 20.32
C PRO A 354 -12.96 -13.48 19.85
N TRP A 355 -12.33 -14.47 20.47
CA TRP A 355 -11.00 -14.97 20.14
C TRP A 355 -10.94 -15.80 18.84
N TYR A 356 -12.08 -16.18 18.29
CA TYR A 356 -12.18 -16.98 17.06
C TYR A 356 -12.80 -16.20 15.90
N ILE A 357 -13.00 -14.89 16.07
CA ILE A 357 -13.51 -14.03 14.99
C ILE A 357 -12.41 -13.85 13.96
N GLN A 358 -12.75 -14.09 12.70
CA GLN A 358 -11.85 -13.90 11.56
C GLN A 358 -12.08 -12.56 10.90
N ALA A 359 -11.09 -12.09 10.15
CA ALA A 359 -11.27 -10.89 9.36
C ALA A 359 -12.36 -11.08 8.30
N GLY A 360 -13.22 -10.07 8.15
CA GLY A 360 -14.39 -10.14 7.27
C GLY A 360 -14.54 -8.96 6.32
N LYS A 361 -13.54 -8.08 6.18
CA LYS A 361 -13.65 -6.89 5.32
C LYS A 361 -13.73 -7.26 3.82
N PHE A 362 -12.95 -8.23 3.38
CA PHE A 362 -12.90 -8.70 1.99
C PHE A 362 -13.59 -10.06 1.85
N ARG A 363 -14.89 -10.05 1.58
CA ARG A 363 -15.74 -11.25 1.51
C ARG A 363 -15.91 -11.74 0.08
N ARG A 364 -15.09 -12.71 -0.34
CA ARG A 364 -15.06 -13.30 -1.68
C ARG A 364 -16.42 -13.77 -2.24
N MET A 365 -17.44 -13.94 -1.38
CA MET A 365 -18.82 -14.20 -1.82
C MET A 365 -19.43 -13.12 -2.73
N TYR A 366 -18.85 -11.91 -2.75
CA TYR A 366 -19.30 -10.81 -3.60
C TYR A 366 -18.54 -10.70 -4.93
N GLU A 367 -17.53 -11.55 -5.17
CA GLU A 367 -16.77 -11.53 -6.43
C GLU A 367 -17.69 -11.68 -7.65
N SER A 368 -17.47 -10.88 -8.69
CA SER A 368 -18.30 -10.90 -9.91
C SER A 368 -18.13 -12.18 -10.72
N THR A 369 -16.94 -12.77 -10.69
CA THR A 369 -16.61 -14.10 -11.25
C THR A 369 -16.95 -15.24 -10.29
N PHE A 370 -18.09 -15.12 -9.62
CA PHE A 370 -18.67 -16.15 -8.77
C PHE A 370 -18.90 -17.43 -9.59
N VAL A 371 -18.02 -18.43 -9.46
CA VAL A 371 -18.28 -19.78 -9.98
C VAL A 371 -19.39 -20.44 -9.13
N GLY A 372 -20.62 -19.99 -9.33
CA GLY A 372 -21.88 -20.62 -8.95
C GLY A 372 -22.21 -20.71 -7.46
N LEU A 373 -23.49 -20.44 -7.14
CA LEU A 373 -24.14 -21.13 -6.04
C LEU A 373 -24.24 -22.59 -6.53
N GLY A 374 -23.15 -23.36 -6.41
CA GLY A 374 -23.03 -24.73 -6.91
C GLY A 374 -21.91 -25.04 -7.91
N GLY A 375 -20.79 -24.29 -7.96
CA GLY A 375 -19.66 -24.59 -8.84
C GLY A 375 -18.41 -25.12 -8.11
N SER A 376 -17.81 -26.19 -8.62
CA SER A 376 -16.61 -26.84 -8.07
C SER A 376 -15.35 -25.95 -8.15
N GLY A 377 -14.73 -25.70 -7.00
CA GLY A 377 -13.30 -25.39 -6.85
C GLY A 377 -12.85 -24.00 -7.29
N GLN A 378 -13.08 -22.97 -6.46
CA GLN A 378 -12.50 -21.65 -6.69
C GLN A 378 -11.00 -21.61 -6.40
N SER A 379 -10.27 -20.87 -7.23
CA SER A 379 -8.85 -20.59 -7.00
C SER A 379 -8.64 -19.84 -5.68
N ALA A 380 -7.55 -20.15 -5.00
CA ALA A 380 -7.04 -19.35 -3.90
C ALA A 380 -6.75 -17.91 -4.34
N TYR A 381 -6.48 -17.67 -5.63
CA TYR A 381 -6.13 -16.38 -6.21
C TYR A 381 -7.31 -15.70 -6.92
N ASN A 382 -7.38 -14.37 -6.85
CA ASN A 382 -8.37 -13.55 -7.55
C ASN A 382 -7.83 -12.16 -7.92
N SER A 383 -8.69 -11.39 -8.59
CA SER A 383 -8.49 -10.01 -9.03
C SER A 383 -8.99 -8.95 -8.05
N THR A 384 -9.20 -9.26 -6.76
CA THR A 384 -9.72 -8.23 -5.82
C THR A 384 -8.63 -7.20 -5.56
N ASN A 385 -8.78 -5.99 -6.09
CA ASN A 385 -7.79 -4.92 -5.89
C ASN A 385 -7.55 -4.58 -4.41
N ILE A 386 -6.32 -4.16 -4.11
CA ILE A 386 -5.93 -3.69 -2.76
C ILE A 386 -5.98 -2.16 -2.75
N PRO A 387 -6.81 -1.52 -1.90
CA PRO A 387 -6.85 -0.08 -1.80
C PRO A 387 -5.58 0.43 -1.11
N LEU A 388 -4.75 1.20 -1.82
CA LEU A 388 -3.53 1.82 -1.28
C LEU A 388 -3.83 3.19 -0.65
N LEU A 389 -4.87 3.85 -1.16
CA LEU A 389 -5.38 5.11 -0.64
C LEU A 389 -6.87 5.26 -0.95
N ARG A 390 -7.62 5.66 0.06
CA ARG A 390 -9.04 6.03 -0.06
C ARG A 390 -9.36 7.25 0.78
N LEU A 391 -10.45 7.93 0.43
CA LEU A 391 -10.78 9.24 1.00
C LEU A 391 -10.96 9.21 2.53
N ALA A 392 -11.46 8.12 3.12
CA ALA A 392 -11.59 8.06 4.58
C ALA A 392 -10.22 8.09 5.30
N ASP A 393 -9.16 7.52 4.71
CA ASP A 393 -7.80 7.67 5.25
C ASP A 393 -7.41 9.15 5.25
N VAL A 394 -7.67 9.86 4.15
CA VAL A 394 -7.40 11.30 4.01
C VAL A 394 -8.12 12.15 5.06
N TYR A 395 -9.41 11.89 5.31
CA TYR A 395 -10.15 12.53 6.41
C TYR A 395 -9.49 12.29 7.77
N LEU A 396 -9.07 11.06 8.05
CA LEU A 396 -8.44 10.74 9.33
C LEU A 396 -7.00 11.26 9.43
N MET A 397 -6.27 11.39 8.32
CA MET A 397 -4.98 12.08 8.26
C MET A 397 -5.14 13.58 8.54
N LYS A 398 -6.17 14.23 7.96
CA LYS A 398 -6.50 15.62 8.29
C LYS A 398 -6.84 15.79 9.78
N ALA A 399 -7.71 14.94 10.32
CA ALA A 399 -8.09 15.00 11.73
C ALA A 399 -6.87 14.89 12.66
N GLU A 400 -5.92 14.02 12.30
CA GLU A 400 -4.67 13.85 13.04
C GLU A 400 -3.82 15.11 12.96
N ALA A 401 -3.54 15.57 11.75
CA ALA A 401 -2.66 16.70 11.53
C ALA A 401 -3.21 18.00 12.14
N GLU A 402 -4.51 18.26 11.99
CA GLU A 402 -5.20 19.38 12.66
C GLU A 402 -5.06 19.31 14.18
N ASN A 403 -5.26 18.13 14.77
CA ASN A 403 -5.07 17.96 16.20
C ASN A 403 -3.62 18.19 16.65
N GLN A 404 -2.66 17.87 15.79
CA GLN A 404 -1.25 18.07 16.10
C GLN A 404 -0.82 19.54 16.01
N VAL A 405 -1.30 20.28 15.01
CA VAL A 405 -0.97 21.70 14.84
C VAL A 405 -1.79 22.57 15.79
N ASN A 406 -3.11 22.37 15.81
CA ASN A 406 -4.07 23.32 16.38
C ASN A 406 -4.83 22.78 17.60
N GLY A 407 -4.68 21.50 17.94
CA GLY A 407 -5.51 20.80 18.93
C GLY A 407 -6.86 20.37 18.36
N ALA A 408 -7.77 19.92 19.22
CA ALA A 408 -9.08 19.35 18.82
C ALA A 408 -10.07 20.44 18.30
N THR A 409 -9.70 21.10 17.20
CA THR A 409 -10.47 22.16 16.56
C THR A 409 -11.73 21.61 15.88
N LYS A 410 -12.63 22.52 15.48
CA LYS A 410 -13.78 22.15 14.66
C LYS A 410 -13.36 21.41 13.38
N ALA A 411 -12.25 21.79 12.74
CA ALA A 411 -11.75 21.12 11.55
C ALA A 411 -11.34 19.66 11.83
N ALA A 412 -10.67 19.40 12.96
CA ALA A 412 -10.33 18.05 13.39
C ALA A 412 -11.60 17.21 13.65
N TYR A 413 -12.57 17.79 14.38
CA TYR A 413 -13.86 17.16 14.67
C TYR A 413 -14.68 16.88 13.43
N ASP A 414 -14.80 17.83 12.51
CA ASP A 414 -15.55 17.66 11.25
C ASP A 414 -14.95 16.50 10.45
N ALA A 415 -13.62 16.40 10.40
CA ALA A 415 -12.94 15.36 9.63
C ALA A 415 -13.14 13.95 10.20
N ILE A 416 -12.96 13.75 11.51
CA ILE A 416 -13.21 12.44 12.14
C ILE A 416 -14.71 12.09 12.13
N ASN A 417 -15.59 13.06 12.34
CA ASN A 417 -17.02 12.83 12.39
C ASN A 417 -17.62 12.52 11.02
N ALA A 418 -17.06 13.03 9.92
CA ALA A 418 -17.49 12.64 8.57
C ALA A 418 -17.42 11.10 8.37
N VAL A 419 -16.32 10.48 8.82
CA VAL A 419 -16.12 9.03 8.75
C VAL A 419 -17.10 8.27 9.66
N ARG A 420 -17.29 8.75 10.89
CA ARG A 420 -18.20 8.16 11.88
C ARG A 420 -19.66 8.24 11.45
N ARG A 421 -20.08 9.38 10.92
CA ARG A 421 -21.41 9.62 10.34
C ARG A 421 -21.69 8.70 9.16
N ARG A 422 -20.72 8.53 8.26
CA ARG A 422 -20.83 7.56 7.15
C ARG A 422 -21.01 6.13 7.69
N ALA A 423 -20.19 5.72 8.66
CA ALA A 423 -20.33 4.39 9.27
C ALA A 423 -21.71 4.17 9.92
N PHE A 424 -22.31 5.25 10.45
CA PHE A 424 -23.65 5.26 11.01
C PHE A 424 -24.78 5.48 9.97
N LYS A 425 -24.45 5.58 8.68
CA LYS A 425 -25.38 5.81 7.56
C LYS A 425 -26.19 7.10 7.68
N VAL A 426 -25.59 8.17 8.19
CA VAL A 426 -26.18 9.51 8.21
C VAL A 426 -25.35 10.48 7.35
N PRO A 427 -25.92 11.60 6.88
CA PRO A 427 -25.18 12.56 6.05
C PRO A 427 -23.91 13.06 6.74
N ILE A 428 -22.77 13.00 6.05
CA ILE A 428 -21.44 13.27 6.62
C ILE A 428 -21.28 14.71 7.13
N ASN A 429 -22.05 15.65 6.57
CA ASN A 429 -21.99 17.07 6.91
C ASN A 429 -23.02 17.51 7.94
N LEU A 430 -23.85 16.59 8.47
CA LEU A 430 -24.86 16.89 9.48
C LEU A 430 -24.45 16.32 10.84
N PRO A 431 -24.30 17.15 11.89
CA PRO A 431 -23.99 16.68 13.24
C PRO A 431 -24.97 15.62 13.74
N ASN A 432 -24.45 14.66 14.48
CA ASN A 432 -25.23 13.56 15.02
C ASN A 432 -24.72 13.15 16.41
N ALA A 433 -25.51 13.41 17.45
CA ALA A 433 -25.11 13.17 18.84
C ALA A 433 -24.89 11.68 19.20
N VAL A 434 -25.34 10.73 18.37
CA VAL A 434 -25.18 9.29 18.62
C VAL A 434 -23.81 8.81 18.18
N CYS A 435 -23.37 9.22 16.99
CA CYS A 435 -22.13 8.74 16.40
C CYS A 435 -21.00 9.76 16.42
N ASP A 436 -21.25 11.06 16.56
CA ASP A 436 -20.18 12.05 16.65
C ASP A 436 -19.29 11.80 17.88
N LEU A 437 -18.02 12.15 17.75
CA LEU A 437 -17.09 12.12 18.86
C LEU A 437 -17.52 13.13 19.94
N SER A 438 -17.34 12.77 21.21
CA SER A 438 -17.60 13.67 22.33
C SER A 438 -16.87 15.01 22.14
N PRO A 439 -17.56 16.16 22.30
CA PRO A 439 -16.96 17.46 22.07
C PRO A 439 -15.96 17.83 23.17
N ASN A 440 -15.10 18.83 22.90
CA ASN A 440 -14.18 19.44 23.86
C ASN A 440 -13.14 18.49 24.49
N LEU A 441 -12.69 17.50 23.74
CA LEU A 441 -11.54 16.69 24.14
C LEU A 441 -10.27 17.53 24.07
N ASP A 442 -9.35 17.29 25.00
CA ASP A 442 -7.99 17.81 24.85
C ASP A 442 -7.26 17.08 23.71
N LYS A 443 -6.08 17.59 23.35
CA LYS A 443 -5.26 17.07 22.26
C LYS A 443 -4.95 15.57 22.39
N ASN A 444 -4.70 15.08 23.60
CA ASN A 444 -4.33 13.68 23.83
C ASN A 444 -5.57 12.78 23.77
N ALA A 445 -6.65 13.16 24.45
CA ALA A 445 -7.91 12.41 24.43
C ALA A 445 -8.54 12.35 23.02
N PHE A 446 -8.40 13.42 22.24
CA PHE A 446 -8.77 13.42 20.83
C PHE A 446 -7.90 12.44 20.02
N MET A 447 -6.58 12.47 20.22
CA MET A 447 -5.69 11.51 19.55
C MET A 447 -6.03 10.06 19.89
N ASP A 448 -6.29 9.74 21.15
CA ASP A 448 -6.65 8.38 21.56
C ASP A 448 -7.94 7.92 20.86
N SER A 449 -8.93 8.81 20.77
CA SER A 449 -10.16 8.57 20.02
C SER A 449 -9.90 8.37 18.52
N LEU A 450 -9.00 9.17 17.95
CA LEU A 450 -8.63 9.08 16.54
C LEU A 450 -7.88 7.77 16.22
N LYS A 451 -6.97 7.34 17.09
CA LYS A 451 -6.27 6.05 16.94
C LYS A 451 -7.26 4.90 16.92
N VAL A 452 -8.30 4.95 17.74
CA VAL A 452 -9.38 3.96 17.74
C VAL A 452 -10.23 4.06 16.46
N GLU A 453 -10.56 5.27 16.01
CA GLU A 453 -11.33 5.47 14.79
C GLU A 453 -10.60 4.96 13.54
N ARG A 454 -9.28 5.22 13.44
CA ARG A 454 -8.43 4.66 12.37
C ARG A 454 -8.42 3.13 12.41
N MET A 455 -8.36 2.53 13.60
CA MET A 455 -8.45 1.07 13.76
C MET A 455 -9.81 0.51 13.30
N ARG A 456 -10.94 1.14 13.63
CA ARG A 456 -12.28 0.68 13.20
C ARG A 456 -12.50 0.85 11.70
N GLU A 457 -12.03 1.96 11.14
CA GLU A 457 -12.26 2.34 9.76
C GLU A 457 -11.35 1.57 8.79
N LEU A 458 -10.05 1.55 9.09
CA LEU A 458 -9.00 1.12 8.16
C LEU A 458 -8.51 -0.31 8.42
N CYS A 459 -9.16 -1.08 9.31
CA CYS A 459 -8.69 -2.41 9.66
C CYS A 459 -8.53 -3.34 8.45
N PHE A 460 -7.51 -4.17 8.46
CA PHE A 460 -7.19 -5.16 7.43
C PHE A 460 -6.79 -4.59 6.07
N GLU A 461 -6.60 -3.27 5.95
CA GLU A 461 -6.10 -2.61 4.74
C GLU A 461 -4.57 -2.43 4.75
N GLY A 462 -3.87 -3.01 5.74
CA GLY A 462 -2.41 -2.97 5.82
C GLY A 462 -1.84 -1.65 6.32
N ILE A 463 -2.65 -0.84 7.01
CA ILE A 463 -2.27 0.51 7.47
C ILE A 463 -1.91 0.51 8.96
N ARG A 464 -2.61 -0.27 9.78
CA ARG A 464 -2.59 -0.14 11.25
C ARG A 464 -1.20 -0.29 11.86
N LYS A 465 -0.43 -1.29 11.46
CA LYS A 465 0.94 -1.47 11.96
C LYS A 465 1.80 -0.23 11.67
N TRP A 466 1.74 0.28 10.45
CA TRP A 466 2.55 1.44 10.05
C TRP A 466 2.11 2.71 10.78
N ASP A 467 0.80 2.86 11.07
CA ASP A 467 0.29 3.91 11.96
C ASP A 467 0.90 3.82 13.36
N GLN A 468 0.93 2.63 13.96
CA GLN A 468 1.53 2.45 15.28
C GLN A 468 3.04 2.65 15.28
N VAL A 469 3.73 2.26 14.21
CA VAL A 469 5.17 2.50 14.04
C VAL A 469 5.46 3.99 13.94
N ARG A 470 4.72 4.73 13.10
CA ARG A 470 4.92 6.19 12.97
C ARG A 470 4.51 6.95 14.25
N TRP A 471 3.55 6.44 15.04
CA TRP A 471 3.24 7.02 16.35
C TRP A 471 4.25 6.67 17.44
N GLY A 472 5.18 5.75 17.18
CA GLY A 472 6.08 5.21 18.21
C GLY A 472 5.38 4.36 19.26
N SER A 473 4.13 3.96 19.03
CA SER A 473 3.32 3.21 20.00
C SER A 473 3.28 1.71 19.74
N PHE A 474 3.80 1.23 18.61
CA PHE A 474 3.67 -0.18 18.19
C PHE A 474 4.06 -1.18 19.29
N VAL A 475 5.25 -1.06 19.86
CA VAL A 475 5.74 -1.99 20.89
C VAL A 475 4.82 -1.97 22.12
N THR A 476 4.51 -0.77 22.62
CA THR A 476 3.65 -0.57 23.81
C THR A 476 2.24 -1.11 23.56
N ASP A 477 1.67 -0.85 22.38
CA ASP A 477 0.35 -1.33 22.01
C ASP A 477 0.30 -2.87 21.94
N MET A 478 1.34 -3.51 21.39
CA MET A 478 1.43 -4.98 21.35
C MET A 478 1.63 -5.59 22.74
N GLN A 479 2.38 -4.93 23.63
CA GLN A 479 2.53 -5.34 25.04
C GLN A 479 1.20 -5.25 25.78
N ASN A 480 0.48 -4.13 25.62
CA ASN A 480 -0.84 -3.93 26.22
C ASN A 480 -1.85 -4.96 25.70
N LEU A 481 -1.78 -5.30 24.41
CA LEU A 481 -2.59 -6.35 23.82
C LEU A 481 -2.32 -7.72 24.47
N LEU A 482 -1.05 -8.07 24.71
CA LEU A 482 -0.72 -9.32 25.40
C LEU A 482 -1.27 -9.34 26.83
N VAL A 483 -1.12 -8.24 27.58
CA VAL A 483 -1.64 -8.15 28.95
C VAL A 483 -3.16 -8.33 28.95
N GLN A 484 -3.86 -7.65 28.04
CA GLN A 484 -5.30 -7.82 27.86
C GLN A 484 -5.66 -9.27 27.53
N ALA A 485 -4.92 -9.90 26.61
CA ALA A 485 -5.14 -11.28 26.22
C ALA A 485 -4.99 -12.23 27.41
N ASN A 486 -3.87 -12.18 28.12
CA ASN A 486 -3.63 -13.02 29.30
C ASN A 486 -4.70 -12.88 30.38
N ALA A 487 -5.27 -11.68 30.55
CA ALA A 487 -6.32 -11.43 31.53
C ALA A 487 -7.71 -11.92 31.12
N THR A 488 -7.98 -12.04 29.80
CA THR A 488 -9.34 -12.28 29.27
C THR A 488 -9.47 -13.55 28.44
N PHE A 489 -8.39 -14.32 28.28
CA PHE A 489 -8.39 -15.59 27.57
C PHE A 489 -9.11 -16.70 28.38
N PRO A 490 -10.01 -17.51 27.78
CA PRO A 490 -10.75 -18.53 28.51
C PRO A 490 -9.84 -19.64 29.09
N SER A 491 -10.05 -20.01 30.35
CA SER A 491 -9.37 -21.13 31.00
C SER A 491 -9.67 -22.45 30.30
N GLY A 492 -8.64 -23.24 29.96
CA GLY A 492 -8.78 -24.58 29.36
C GLY A 492 -8.82 -24.61 27.83
N THR A 493 -8.75 -23.46 27.16
CA THR A 493 -8.53 -23.41 25.71
C THR A 493 -7.05 -23.75 25.41
N PRO A 494 -6.74 -24.56 24.38
CA PRO A 494 -5.34 -24.88 24.05
C PRO A 494 -4.53 -23.60 23.80
N LYS A 495 -3.69 -23.27 24.79
CA LYS A 495 -2.74 -22.16 24.75
C LYS A 495 -1.83 -22.21 23.52
N SER A 496 -1.53 -23.40 23.02
CA SER A 496 -0.56 -23.60 21.92
C SER A 496 -0.87 -22.84 20.62
N LYS A 497 -2.14 -22.60 20.28
CA LYS A 497 -2.50 -21.87 19.05
C LYS A 497 -2.50 -20.34 19.26
N TYR A 498 -2.96 -19.86 20.42
CA TYR A 498 -3.21 -18.42 20.66
C TYR A 498 -2.22 -17.74 21.60
N ASP A 499 -1.73 -18.43 22.64
CA ASP A 499 -0.61 -17.90 23.44
C ASP A 499 0.59 -17.68 22.51
N GLN A 500 0.82 -18.51 21.48
CA GLN A 500 1.92 -18.29 20.56
C GLN A 500 1.70 -17.07 19.65
N ASP A 501 0.47 -16.75 19.24
CA ASP A 501 0.16 -15.55 18.43
C ASP A 501 0.38 -14.26 19.25
N TYR A 502 -0.18 -14.20 20.46
CA TYR A 502 -0.03 -13.04 21.35
C TYR A 502 1.38 -12.98 21.99
N THR A 503 1.99 -14.12 22.31
CA THR A 503 3.36 -14.17 22.84
C THR A 503 4.37 -13.82 21.75
N SER A 504 4.19 -14.24 20.49
CA SER A 504 5.06 -13.81 19.40
C SER A 504 4.94 -12.33 19.09
N CYS A 505 3.73 -11.76 19.17
CA CYS A 505 3.51 -10.31 19.16
C CYS A 505 4.27 -9.57 20.28
N SER A 506 4.38 -10.18 21.47
CA SER A 506 5.08 -9.60 22.63
C SER A 506 6.60 -9.85 22.67
N LYS A 507 7.11 -10.83 21.90
CA LYS A 507 8.55 -11.14 21.80
C LYS A 507 9.34 -10.04 21.09
N SER A 508 8.68 -8.96 20.65
CA SER A 508 9.28 -7.72 20.14
C SER A 508 10.23 -7.00 21.12
N LYS A 509 10.41 -7.53 22.35
CA LYS A 509 11.36 -7.08 23.39
C LYS A 509 12.78 -6.81 22.87
N THR A 510 13.17 -7.36 21.72
CA THR A 510 14.50 -7.24 21.10
C THR A 510 14.55 -6.55 19.74
N LEU A 511 13.42 -6.13 19.14
CA LEU A 511 13.42 -5.56 17.77
C LEU A 511 13.41 -4.03 17.74
N PHE A 512 12.99 -3.38 18.82
CA PHE A 512 12.81 -1.91 18.87
C PHE A 512 13.35 -1.27 20.16
N THR A 513 13.87 -2.08 21.09
CA THR A 513 14.73 -1.58 22.15
C THR A 513 16.08 -1.32 21.50
N THR A 514 16.23 -0.12 20.95
CA THR A 514 17.56 0.38 20.64
C THR A 514 18.43 0.20 21.88
N ASP A 515 19.58 -0.42 21.65
CA ASP A 515 20.80 -0.10 22.34
C ASP A 515 20.79 1.40 22.65
N THR A 516 20.57 1.72 23.92
CA THR A 516 21.08 2.94 24.49
C THR A 516 22.59 2.89 24.32
N GLN A 517 23.11 3.78 23.48
CA GLN A 517 24.51 4.19 23.38
C GLN A 517 25.49 3.23 22.68
N SER A 518 25.89 3.64 21.45
CA SER A 518 27.30 3.97 21.15
C SER A 518 27.37 4.92 19.97
#